data_AF-A0A0G3IPT6-F1
#
_entry.id   AF-A0A0G3IPT6-F1
#
_cell.length_a   1.000
_cell.length_b   1.000
_cell.length_c   1.000
_cell.angle_alpha   90.00
_cell.angle_beta   90.00
_cell.angle_gamma   90.00
#
_symmetry.space_group_name_H-M   'P 1'
#
loop_
_entity.id
_entity.type
_entity.pdbx_description
1 polymer ?
#
loop_
_entity_poly.entity_id
_entity_poly.type
_entity_poly.pdbx_seq_one_letter_code
_entity_poly.pdbx_strand_id
1 'polypeptide(L)'
;MRRCGALLAATWVTAALPFALAPARADVPVPQAGAPCPADLADAMTRLPNVGEFLVCQESGSWAPVLDPFDPVSRWLSYGSGITLHGQGFRNPNLRSGRWTATPLNPGAVCGADQVTVIGPGELAPVVSSRGDAGRPLQFAVLPKLFTITLNGDCLWSEDQPPWTG
;
A
#
# COMPACT_ATOMS: atom_id res chain seq x y z
N MET A 1 82.75 -17.67 13.30
CA MET A 1 81.65 -18.43 12.65
C MET A 1 80.35 -17.71 12.94
N ARG A 2 79.68 -17.23 11.88
CA ARG A 2 78.38 -16.54 11.92
C ARG A 2 77.27 -17.48 12.37
N ARG A 3 76.25 -16.95 13.05
CA ARG A 3 74.83 -17.22 12.76
C ARG A 3 73.93 -16.15 13.40
N CYS A 4 73.23 -15.42 12.53
CA CYS A 4 72.21 -14.43 12.84
C CYS A 4 70.90 -15.13 13.23
N GLY A 5 70.27 -14.71 14.32
CA GLY A 5 68.87 -15.01 14.62
C GLY A 5 68.00 -13.84 14.17
N ALA A 6 67.20 -14.02 13.12
CA ALA A 6 66.24 -13.02 12.66
C ALA A 6 64.96 -13.10 13.51
N LEU A 7 64.56 -11.98 14.09
CA LEU A 7 63.28 -11.81 14.78
C LEU A 7 62.17 -11.67 13.74
N LEU A 8 61.18 -12.57 13.78
CA LEU A 8 59.95 -12.48 12.98
C LEU A 8 58.98 -11.51 13.69
N ALA A 9 58.76 -10.33 13.12
CA ALA A 9 57.71 -9.42 13.52
C ALA A 9 56.41 -9.79 12.80
N ALA A 10 55.39 -10.21 13.55
CA ALA A 10 54.05 -10.45 13.02
C ALA A 10 53.27 -9.13 12.97
N THR A 11 53.04 -8.61 11.77
CA THR A 11 52.18 -7.45 11.51
C THR A 11 50.71 -7.89 11.48
N TRP A 12 49.93 -7.38 12.44
CA TRP A 12 48.48 -7.57 12.48
C TRP A 12 47.82 -6.55 11.54
N VAL A 13 47.14 -7.03 10.50
CA VAL A 13 46.30 -6.20 9.62
C VAL A 13 44.87 -6.23 10.17
N THR A 14 44.44 -5.13 10.78
CA THR A 14 43.04 -4.92 11.20
C THR A 14 42.21 -4.54 9.97
N ALA A 15 41.39 -5.49 9.48
CA ALA A 15 40.42 -5.22 8.43
C ALA A 15 39.24 -4.40 8.99
N ALA A 16 39.13 -3.14 8.58
CA ALA A 16 37.98 -2.29 8.88
C ALA A 16 36.80 -2.70 7.96
N LEU A 17 35.78 -3.35 8.51
CA LEU A 17 34.52 -3.63 7.83
C LEU A 17 33.72 -2.32 7.72
N PRO A 18 33.38 -1.83 6.51
CA PRO A 18 32.49 -0.70 6.37
C PRO A 18 31.08 -1.11 6.78
N PHE A 19 30.59 -0.56 7.89
CA PHE A 19 29.18 -0.65 8.26
C PHE A 19 28.36 0.13 7.23
N ALA A 20 27.71 -0.59 6.31
CA ALA A 20 26.71 -0.02 5.41
C ALA A 20 25.51 0.40 6.26
N LEU A 21 25.42 1.69 6.59
CA LEU A 21 24.21 2.28 7.15
C LEU A 21 23.12 2.19 6.08
N ALA A 22 22.16 1.29 6.28
CA ALA A 22 20.95 1.28 5.46
C ALA A 22 20.24 2.64 5.62
N PRO A 23 19.82 3.30 4.53
CA PRO A 23 19.10 4.57 4.64
C PRO A 23 17.80 4.35 5.42
N ALA A 24 17.61 5.15 6.48
CA ALA A 24 16.35 5.20 7.20
C ALA A 24 15.22 5.57 6.24
N ARG A 25 14.20 4.71 6.15
CA ARG A 25 13.01 4.93 5.33
C ARG A 25 12.01 5.70 6.19
N ALA A 26 11.53 6.84 5.71
CA ALA A 26 10.41 7.51 6.34
C ALA A 26 9.15 6.67 6.07
N ASP A 27 8.41 6.36 7.13
CA ASP A 27 7.06 5.80 7.00
C ASP A 27 6.19 6.75 6.17
N VAL A 28 5.24 6.20 5.41
CA VAL A 28 4.26 7.04 4.71
C VAL A 28 3.47 7.80 5.77
N PRO A 29 3.48 9.15 5.76
CA PRO A 29 2.77 9.92 6.77
C PRO A 29 1.27 9.61 6.69
N VAL A 30 0.68 9.36 7.85
CA VAL A 30 -0.75 9.07 7.96
C VAL A 30 -1.55 10.24 7.39
N PRO A 31 -2.44 10.01 6.41
CA PRO A 31 -3.31 11.06 5.86
C PRO A 31 -4.16 11.73 6.95
N GLN A 32 -4.22 13.06 6.91
CA GLN A 32 -4.97 13.89 7.85
C GLN A 32 -5.66 15.03 7.10
N ALA A 33 -6.89 15.38 7.46
CA ALA A 33 -7.60 16.48 6.83
C ALA A 33 -6.82 17.81 6.94
N GLY A 34 -6.71 18.54 5.84
CA GLY A 34 -5.95 19.79 5.73
C GLY A 34 -4.44 19.61 5.61
N ALA A 35 -3.90 18.41 5.82
CA ALA A 35 -2.49 18.13 5.63
C ALA A 35 -2.14 18.07 4.11
N PRO A 36 -0.89 18.39 3.73
CA PRO A 36 -0.46 18.27 2.35
C PRO A 36 -0.49 16.81 1.90
N CYS A 37 -0.79 16.60 0.61
CA CYS A 37 -0.66 15.31 -0.06
C CYS A 37 0.24 15.45 -1.29
N PRO A 38 1.12 14.46 -1.56
CA PRO A 38 1.92 14.41 -2.78
C PRO A 38 1.09 14.45 -4.07
N ALA A 39 1.61 15.07 -5.13
CA ALA A 39 0.91 15.25 -6.39
C ALA A 39 0.60 13.93 -7.13
N ASP A 40 1.41 12.89 -6.93
CA ASP A 40 1.17 11.53 -7.45
C ASP A 40 -0.03 10.83 -6.80
N LEU A 41 -0.50 11.37 -5.67
CA LEU A 41 -1.71 10.91 -4.97
C LEU A 41 -2.94 11.74 -5.35
N ALA A 42 -2.87 12.68 -6.30
CA ALA A 42 -4.05 13.40 -6.77
C ALA A 42 -5.19 12.42 -7.11
N ASP A 43 -6.39 12.79 -6.65
CA ASP A 43 -7.65 12.05 -6.74
C ASP A 43 -7.66 10.67 -6.05
N ALA A 44 -6.58 10.30 -5.34
CA ALA A 44 -6.59 9.10 -4.53
C ALA A 44 -7.43 9.36 -3.27
N MET A 45 -8.33 8.43 -2.99
CA MET A 45 -9.03 8.37 -1.73
C MET A 45 -8.33 7.48 -0.72
N THR A 46 -8.60 7.70 0.55
CA THR A 46 -8.24 6.77 1.59
C THR A 46 -9.30 6.72 2.67
N ARG A 47 -9.29 5.65 3.45
CA ARG A 47 -10.15 5.49 4.62
C ARG A 47 -9.30 5.68 5.87
N LEU A 48 -9.81 6.46 6.82
CA LEU A 48 -9.16 6.60 8.12
C LEU A 48 -9.45 5.38 9.01
N PRO A 49 -8.54 5.02 9.93
CA PRO A 49 -8.75 3.90 10.85
C PRO A 49 -9.92 4.12 11.82
N ASN A 50 -10.28 5.38 12.07
CA ASN A 50 -11.49 5.74 12.80
C ASN A 50 -12.72 5.47 11.93
N VAL A 51 -13.78 4.93 12.52
CA VAL A 51 -14.95 4.44 11.78
C VAL A 51 -15.62 5.59 11.00
N GLY A 52 -15.60 5.49 9.66
CA GLY A 52 -16.53 6.19 8.77
C GLY A 52 -16.02 7.45 8.06
N GLU A 53 -14.74 7.80 8.19
CA GLU A 53 -14.18 8.99 7.54
C GLU A 53 -13.29 8.63 6.35
N PHE A 54 -13.58 9.27 5.22
CA PHE A 54 -12.78 9.18 4.00
C PHE A 54 -12.07 10.50 3.75
N LEU A 55 -10.86 10.43 3.22
CA LEU A 55 -10.15 11.61 2.70
C LEU A 55 -9.88 11.44 1.20
N VAL A 56 -9.88 12.55 0.47
CA VAL A 56 -9.41 12.63 -0.91
C VAL A 56 -8.25 13.60 -1.00
N CYS A 57 -7.20 13.26 -1.75
CA CYS A 57 -6.14 14.20 -2.08
C CYS A 57 -6.60 15.08 -3.23
N GLN A 58 -6.89 16.35 -2.94
CA GLN A 58 -7.31 17.31 -3.96
C GLN A 58 -6.14 17.67 -4.89
N GLU A 59 -6.45 18.08 -6.11
CA GLU A 59 -5.47 18.64 -7.06
C GLU A 59 -4.67 19.82 -6.48
N SER A 60 -5.25 20.55 -5.51
CA SER A 60 -4.58 21.62 -4.76
C SER A 60 -3.44 21.13 -3.86
N GLY A 61 -3.24 19.81 -3.74
CA GLY A 61 -2.19 19.18 -2.94
C GLY A 61 -2.53 19.07 -1.46
N SER A 62 -3.82 19.00 -1.10
CA SER A 62 -4.26 18.85 0.29
C SER A 62 -5.33 17.76 0.45
N TRP A 63 -5.26 17.03 1.57
CA TRP A 63 -6.27 16.07 1.96
C TRP A 63 -7.55 16.78 2.41
N ALA A 64 -8.71 16.43 1.84
CA ALA A 64 -10.02 16.90 2.27
C ALA A 64 -10.93 15.76 2.70
N PRO A 65 -11.83 15.99 3.68
CA PRO A 65 -12.84 15.01 4.06
C PRO A 65 -13.86 14.80 2.95
N VAL A 66 -14.32 13.55 2.81
CA VAL A 66 -15.40 13.16 1.90
C VAL A 66 -16.51 12.49 2.68
N LEU A 67 -17.74 12.85 2.33
CA LEU A 67 -18.96 12.32 2.93
C LEU A 67 -19.43 11.07 2.18
N ASP A 68 -19.79 10.03 2.93
CA ASP A 68 -20.48 8.84 2.42
C ASP A 68 -22.01 9.12 2.35
N PRO A 69 -22.73 8.68 1.30
CA PRO A 69 -22.26 7.91 0.14
C PRO A 69 -21.60 8.76 -0.94
N PHE A 70 -20.63 8.16 -1.62
CA PHE A 70 -20.00 8.67 -2.85
C PHE A 70 -19.98 7.59 -3.93
N ASP A 71 -19.82 8.03 -5.19
CA ASP A 71 -19.67 7.09 -6.31
C ASP A 71 -18.38 6.27 -6.16
N PRO A 72 -18.36 5.00 -6.60
CA PRO A 72 -17.16 4.18 -6.49
C PRO A 72 -15.96 4.84 -7.17
N VAL A 73 -14.86 4.95 -6.43
CA VAL A 73 -13.65 5.61 -6.92
C VAL A 73 -12.64 4.60 -7.46
N SER A 74 -11.83 5.07 -8.41
CA SER A 74 -10.86 4.26 -9.14
C SER A 74 -9.45 4.32 -8.54
N ARG A 75 -9.21 5.12 -7.50
CA ARG A 75 -7.89 5.30 -6.88
C ARG A 75 -7.99 5.29 -5.37
N TRP A 76 -7.22 4.39 -4.74
CA TRP A 76 -7.17 4.25 -3.28
C TRP A 76 -5.73 4.28 -2.78
N LEU A 77 -5.51 4.87 -1.61
CA LEU A 77 -4.26 4.82 -0.86
C LEU A 77 -4.47 3.94 0.37
N SER A 78 -3.69 2.87 0.52
CA SER A 78 -3.56 2.15 1.78
C SER A 78 -2.25 2.52 2.48
N TYR A 79 -2.26 2.49 3.81
CA TYR A 79 -1.10 2.78 4.65
C TYR A 79 -1.19 2.01 5.96
N GLY A 80 -0.06 1.83 6.65
CA GLY A 80 -0.02 1.25 7.99
C GLY A 80 -0.63 -0.16 8.04
N SER A 81 -1.69 -0.34 8.85
CA SER A 81 -2.40 -1.64 8.98
C SER A 81 -3.29 -1.99 7.77
N GLY A 82 -3.37 -1.12 6.76
CA GLY A 82 -4.26 -1.27 5.63
C GLY A 82 -5.63 -0.61 5.85
N ILE A 83 -6.41 -0.56 4.77
CA ILE A 83 -7.77 -0.01 4.75
C ILE A 83 -8.76 -1.09 4.32
N THR A 84 -9.96 -1.06 4.92
CA THR A 84 -11.06 -1.94 4.52
C THR A 84 -12.09 -1.14 3.71
N LEU A 85 -12.46 -1.65 2.55
CA LEU A 85 -13.42 -1.02 1.65
C LEU A 85 -14.56 -1.98 1.33
N HIS A 86 -15.71 -1.41 0.94
CA HIS A 86 -16.89 -2.14 0.55
C HIS A 86 -17.02 -2.24 -0.97
N GLY A 87 -17.45 -3.42 -1.44
CA GLY A 87 -17.73 -3.67 -2.85
C GLY A 87 -19.22 -3.82 -3.14
N GLN A 88 -19.59 -4.30 -4.34
CA GLN A 88 -20.98 -4.33 -4.81
C GLN A 88 -21.89 -5.35 -4.11
N GLY A 89 -21.37 -6.08 -3.11
CA GLY A 89 -22.18 -6.84 -2.15
C GLY A 89 -22.86 -5.94 -1.10
N PHE A 90 -22.44 -4.67 -0.97
CA PHE A 90 -23.10 -3.63 -0.16
C PHE A 90 -23.86 -2.63 -1.04
N ARG A 91 -24.84 -1.94 -0.43
CA ARG A 91 -25.36 -0.69 -0.98
C ARG A 91 -24.26 0.37 -0.87
N ASN A 92 -24.08 1.20 -1.91
CA ASN A 92 -23.04 2.24 -1.99
C ASN A 92 -21.60 1.67 -1.91
N PRO A 93 -21.14 0.93 -2.93
CA PRO A 93 -19.79 0.39 -2.95
C PRO A 93 -18.74 1.50 -3.01
N ASN A 94 -17.62 1.31 -2.32
CA ASN A 94 -16.49 2.25 -2.37
C ASN A 94 -15.65 2.06 -3.64
N LEU A 95 -15.61 0.83 -4.19
CA LEU A 95 -14.88 0.49 -5.40
C LEU A 95 -15.65 -0.46 -6.31
N ARG A 96 -15.25 -0.52 -7.58
CA ARG A 96 -15.79 -1.45 -8.58
C ARG A 96 -14.96 -2.74 -8.65
N SER A 97 -15.65 -3.85 -8.88
CA SER A 97 -15.02 -5.09 -9.36
C SER A 97 -14.36 -4.89 -10.71
N GLY A 98 -13.24 -5.55 -10.97
CA GLY A 98 -12.50 -5.39 -12.22
C GLY A 98 -11.02 -5.67 -12.05
N ARG A 99 -10.22 -5.28 -13.03
CA ARG A 99 -8.75 -5.38 -12.97
C ARG A 99 -8.18 -4.15 -12.26
N TRP A 100 -7.29 -4.42 -11.31
CA TRP A 100 -6.67 -3.39 -10.49
C TRP A 100 -5.17 -3.66 -10.37
N THR A 101 -4.42 -2.56 -10.28
CA THR A 101 -2.98 -2.57 -10.02
C THR A 101 -2.69 -1.87 -8.70
N ALA A 102 -1.92 -2.54 -7.84
CA ALA A 102 -1.36 -1.96 -6.63
C ALA A 102 0.12 -1.63 -6.86
N THR A 103 0.48 -0.36 -6.72
CA THR A 103 1.85 0.14 -6.85
C THR A 103 2.40 0.44 -5.46
N PRO A 104 3.48 -0.25 -5.03
CA PRO A 104 4.14 0.02 -3.75
C PRO A 104 4.68 1.46 -3.72
N LEU A 105 4.42 2.18 -2.63
CA LEU A 105 4.90 3.58 -2.46
C LEU A 105 6.39 3.66 -2.12
N ASN A 106 6.99 2.55 -1.70
CA ASN A 106 8.41 2.45 -1.44
C ASN A 106 8.94 1.04 -1.79
N PRO A 107 10.26 0.89 -2.02
CA PRO A 107 10.84 -0.41 -2.40
C PRO A 107 10.69 -1.53 -1.37
N GLY A 108 10.33 -1.23 -0.12
CA GLY A 108 10.10 -2.22 0.94
C GLY A 108 8.64 -2.60 1.12
N ALA A 109 7.70 -1.84 0.54
CA ALA A 109 6.28 -2.09 0.70
C ALA A 109 5.85 -3.36 -0.05
N VAL A 110 5.01 -4.16 0.63
CA VAL A 110 4.42 -5.39 0.10
C VAL A 110 2.91 -5.16 0.00
N CYS A 111 2.39 -5.05 -1.21
CA CYS A 111 0.95 -4.88 -1.42
C CYS A 111 0.22 -6.21 -1.26
N GLY A 112 -0.92 -6.19 -0.58
CA GLY A 112 -1.78 -7.36 -0.44
C GLY A 112 -3.26 -7.01 -0.41
N ALA A 113 -4.11 -7.88 -0.95
CA ALA A 113 -5.54 -7.70 -1.01
C ALA A 113 -6.25 -8.97 -0.49
N ASP A 114 -7.01 -8.82 0.58
CA ASP A 114 -7.84 -9.89 1.16
C ASP A 114 -9.31 -9.60 0.88
N GLN A 115 -9.96 -10.48 0.13
CA GLN A 115 -11.31 -10.27 -0.39
C GLN A 115 -12.31 -11.27 0.19
N VAL A 116 -13.49 -10.80 0.51
CA VAL A 116 -14.64 -11.63 0.91
C VAL A 116 -15.82 -11.28 0.01
N THR A 117 -16.49 -12.27 -0.56
CA THR A 117 -17.64 -12.09 -1.45
C THR A 117 -18.92 -12.65 -0.83
N VAL A 118 -20.06 -12.13 -1.27
CA VAL A 118 -21.38 -12.69 -0.92
C VAL A 118 -21.70 -13.85 -1.87
N ILE A 119 -21.97 -15.03 -1.30
CA ILE A 119 -22.34 -16.23 -2.07
C ILE A 119 -23.82 -16.59 -1.94
N GLY A 120 -24.50 -16.07 -0.92
CA GLY A 120 -25.92 -16.26 -0.71
C GLY A 120 -26.48 -15.26 0.31
N PRO A 121 -27.79 -15.27 0.58
CA PRO A 121 -28.39 -14.42 1.60
C PRO A 121 -27.76 -14.67 2.98
N GLY A 122 -27.02 -13.67 3.50
CA GLY A 122 -26.32 -13.78 4.78
C GLY A 122 -25.10 -14.69 4.77
N GLU A 123 -24.66 -15.18 3.61
CA GLU A 123 -23.56 -16.15 3.48
C GLU A 123 -22.37 -15.54 2.73
N LEU A 124 -21.19 -15.69 3.32
CA LEU A 124 -19.91 -15.17 2.80
C LEU A 124 -18.99 -16.31 2.38
N ALA A 125 -18.27 -16.12 1.28
CA ALA A 125 -17.20 -17.02 0.87
C ALA A 125 -16.00 -16.95 1.85
N PRO A 126 -15.13 -17.99 1.86
CA PRO A 126 -13.80 -17.87 2.45
C PRO A 126 -13.00 -16.71 1.86
N VAL A 127 -12.02 -16.21 2.63
CA VAL A 127 -11.13 -15.13 2.19
C VAL A 127 -10.30 -15.57 0.99
N VAL A 128 -10.24 -14.72 -0.03
CA VAL A 128 -9.34 -14.86 -1.18
C VAL A 128 -8.23 -13.83 -1.04
N SER A 129 -6.99 -14.30 -0.88
CA SER A 129 -5.81 -13.44 -0.69
C SER A 129 -4.97 -13.35 -1.96
N SER A 130 -4.56 -12.11 -2.28
CA SER A 130 -3.54 -11.79 -3.28
C SER A 130 -2.40 -11.03 -2.60
N ARG A 131 -1.16 -11.37 -2.91
CA ARG A 131 0.02 -10.69 -2.35
C ARG A 131 1.12 -10.59 -3.40
N GLY A 132 1.75 -9.41 -3.49
CA GLY A 132 2.91 -9.18 -4.35
C GLY A 132 4.23 -9.36 -3.62
N ASP A 133 5.33 -9.19 -4.35
CA ASP A 133 6.67 -9.11 -3.76
C ASP A 133 6.99 -7.67 -3.32
N ALA A 134 7.95 -7.51 -2.41
CA ALA A 134 8.39 -6.20 -1.94
C ALA A 134 8.85 -5.30 -3.10
N GLY A 135 8.31 -4.08 -3.14
CA GLY A 135 8.64 -3.09 -4.17
C GLY A 135 8.18 -3.47 -5.59
N ARG A 136 7.40 -4.53 -5.76
CA ARG A 136 6.84 -4.94 -7.06
C ARG A 136 5.33 -4.66 -7.13
N PRO A 137 4.84 -4.13 -8.26
CA PRO A 137 3.40 -3.99 -8.46
C PRO A 137 2.66 -5.33 -8.36
N LEU A 138 1.49 -5.31 -7.74
CA LEU A 138 0.57 -6.44 -7.67
C LEU A 138 -0.61 -6.18 -8.62
N GLN A 139 -0.79 -7.03 -9.61
CA GLN A 139 -2.00 -7.05 -10.45
C GLN A 139 -2.96 -8.11 -9.91
N PHE A 140 -4.23 -7.74 -9.75
CA PHE A 140 -5.25 -8.67 -9.28
C PHE A 140 -6.63 -8.28 -9.83
N ALA A 141 -7.60 -9.16 -9.60
CA ALA A 141 -9.00 -8.86 -9.87
C ALA A 141 -9.72 -8.57 -8.56
N VAL A 142 -10.38 -7.42 -8.49
CA VAL A 142 -11.41 -7.16 -7.49
C VAL A 142 -12.63 -7.98 -7.89
N LEU A 143 -13.06 -8.89 -7.02
CA LEU A 143 -14.07 -9.90 -7.32
C LEU A 143 -15.47 -9.29 -7.50
N PRO A 144 -16.33 -9.86 -8.36
CA PRO A 144 -17.74 -9.49 -8.39
C PRO A 144 -18.43 -9.90 -7.08
N LYS A 145 -19.52 -9.20 -6.71
CA LYS A 145 -20.25 -9.41 -5.45
C LYS A 145 -19.36 -9.28 -4.21
N LEU A 146 -18.28 -8.50 -4.30
CA LEU A 146 -17.37 -8.22 -3.19
C LEU A 146 -18.15 -7.62 -2.03
N PHE A 147 -18.07 -8.25 -0.86
CA PHE A 147 -18.58 -7.71 0.39
C PHE A 147 -17.57 -6.72 0.96
N THR A 148 -16.36 -7.20 1.24
CA THR A 148 -15.26 -6.37 1.74
C THR A 148 -13.95 -6.75 1.07
N ILE A 149 -13.06 -5.76 0.93
CA ILE A 149 -11.66 -5.95 0.60
C ILE A 149 -10.80 -5.21 1.62
N THR A 150 -9.76 -5.88 2.12
CA THR A 150 -8.70 -5.23 2.90
C THR A 150 -7.50 -5.03 2.02
N LEU A 151 -7.14 -3.77 1.80
CA LEU A 151 -5.98 -3.33 1.04
C LEU A 151 -4.83 -3.06 2.01
N ASN A 152 -3.77 -3.86 1.91
CA ASN A 152 -2.67 -3.93 2.86
C ASN A 152 -1.37 -3.36 2.27
N GLY A 153 -0.53 -2.82 3.16
CA GLY A 153 0.76 -2.22 2.83
C GLY A 153 0.63 -0.75 2.40
N ASP A 154 1.76 -0.08 2.27
CA ASP A 154 1.82 1.29 1.79
C ASP A 154 1.77 1.31 0.25
N CYS A 155 0.56 1.34 -0.31
CA CYS A 155 0.32 1.11 -1.73
C CYS A 155 -0.72 2.07 -2.30
N LEU A 156 -0.50 2.49 -3.54
CA LEU A 156 -1.47 3.18 -4.38
C LEU A 156 -2.17 2.15 -5.27
N TRP A 157 -3.48 2.05 -5.15
CA TRP A 157 -4.34 1.12 -5.87
C TRP A 157 -5.06 1.88 -6.97
N SER A 158 -5.04 1.37 -8.20
CA SER A 158 -5.72 1.99 -9.34
C SER A 158 -6.52 0.95 -10.11
N GLU A 159 -7.75 1.30 -10.48
CA GLU A 159 -8.57 0.58 -11.43
C GLU A 159 -7.90 0.68 -12.81
N ASP A 160 -7.65 -0.45 -13.47
CA ASP A 160 -6.93 -0.45 -14.76
C ASP A 160 -7.81 0.11 -15.90
N GLN A 161 -9.13 -0.01 -15.76
CA GLN A 161 -10.13 0.48 -16.71
C GLN A 161 -11.21 1.27 -15.97
N PRO A 162 -10.90 2.50 -15.51
CA PRO A 162 -11.92 3.34 -14.91
C PRO A 162 -12.99 3.66 -15.97
N PRO A 163 -14.27 3.81 -15.56
CA PRO A 163 -15.30 4.27 -16.48
C PRO A 163 -14.88 5.61 -17.08
N TRP A 164 -15.10 5.78 -18.38
CA TRP A 164 -14.80 7.04 -19.07
C TRP A 164 -15.53 8.19 -18.38
N THR A 165 -14.79 9.06 -17.73
CA THR A 165 -15.25 10.39 -17.33
C THR A 165 -15.03 11.30 -18.53
N GLY A 166 -16.06 11.43 -19.36
CA GLY A 166 -16.09 12.37 -20.47
C GLY A 166 -16.23 13.82 -20.01
#